data_AF-A0A1J4KQ37-F1
#
_entry.id   AF-A0A1J4KQ37-F1
#
_cell.length_a   1.000
_cell.length_b   1.000
_cell.length_c   1.000
_cell.angle_alpha   90.00
_cell.angle_beta   90.00
_cell.angle_gamma   90.00
#
_symmetry.space_group_name_H-M   'P 1'
#
loop_
_entity.id
_entity.type
_entity.pdbx_description
1 polymer ?
#
loop_
_entity_poly.entity_id
_entity_poly.type
_entity_poly.pdbx_seq_one_letter_code
_entity_poly.pdbx_strand_id
1 'polypeptide(L)'
;MMNYFDRDIEEQLVSLLKSNLNTSFTLFQFAELSGRDLLDLFETVIHAIDENQPEKIGTEKIEATVERTSEFLRVLKYEFPVEPEEWDVRLARVDKDLIHPAMLFLLRDFEEMKRRAYLARYTEEVPIPEEIRVDPTVAELITQHRELREQFEQIHTEYEELGDTNVEELKATIADLEADKAKLATRVAAFKRKTQNVKNIDELLKWTSKLRQENEREMKLQEQLQRLSDEKRLLLHRQQVATDRIKNTRTHMEQRLNNLRTELESLKNQGAGSASGDDKSLVFCQQQVIASNKRLDQKMQQLEQLQKTRSDAEQQLAQRQRDNAIEVPSQSQFVIYVRNLKTKNETYKGYQAELAVHRKELVVMKRTEEIVKQQAENVHQEILKIERQRGISGFREARAQLEQVSGKKADLDDSKATTLEEMSQIVKEIQRNIQLRQDELRPYVAKLQEQRKLKAEVESKYLQAKQRYQNAISEYEGAAMELEEEAKKLRQDIATYQSKFHNVSQMTMGLERSLKRVNEEKKATETANPVSNDIKTYTDYFQKAQRSLKKQTKTLKEQKKTLGDQTDTNQKQLEAFQTLRQFLQIKAKCQKDSQIKKEKEMEKDEHERNKPEEIIDFRVADD
;
A
#
# COMPACT_ATOMS: atom_id res chain seq x y z
N MET A 1 -44.65 24.02 14.96
CA MET A 1 -43.30 23.46 15.20
C MET A 1 -43.19 21.99 14.79
N MET A 2 -44.27 21.20 14.75
CA MET A 2 -44.26 19.80 14.25
C MET A 2 -43.88 19.65 12.76
N ASN A 3 -44.36 20.54 11.86
CA ASN A 3 -44.09 20.42 10.41
C ASN A 3 -42.63 20.61 9.95
N TYR A 4 -41.70 21.02 10.83
CA TYR A 4 -40.30 21.21 10.45
C TYR A 4 -39.47 19.92 10.59
N PHE A 5 -39.85 19.02 11.49
CA PHE A 5 -39.16 17.73 11.67
C PHE A 5 -39.56 16.71 10.59
N ASP A 6 -40.82 16.69 10.14
CA ASP A 6 -41.27 15.80 9.07
C ASP A 6 -40.64 16.10 7.71
N ARG A 7 -40.45 17.40 7.38
CA ARG A 7 -39.83 17.79 6.11
C ARG A 7 -38.39 17.30 5.98
N ASP A 8 -37.64 17.27 7.08
CA ASP A 8 -36.25 16.81 7.09
C ASP A 8 -36.18 15.28 6.88
N ILE A 9 -37.12 14.53 7.47
CA ILE A 9 -37.21 13.07 7.29
C ILE A 9 -37.59 12.73 5.84
N GLU A 10 -38.56 13.42 5.24
CA GLU A 10 -38.95 13.22 3.84
C GLU A 10 -37.80 13.52 2.86
N GLU A 11 -37.04 14.60 3.09
CA GLU A 11 -35.84 14.93 2.29
C GLU A 11 -34.77 13.85 2.38
N GLN A 12 -34.49 13.34 3.59
CA GLN A 12 -33.54 12.27 3.81
C GLN A 12 -34.00 10.95 3.15
N LEU A 13 -35.27 10.60 3.28
CA LEU A 13 -35.85 9.41 2.66
C LEU A 13 -35.75 9.44 1.14
N VAL A 14 -36.10 10.56 0.51
CA VAL A 14 -36.01 10.71 -0.96
C VAL A 14 -34.56 10.57 -1.44
N SER A 15 -33.59 11.12 -0.69
CA SER A 15 -32.17 10.97 -0.99
C SER A 15 -31.69 9.52 -0.87
N LEU A 16 -32.08 8.83 0.21
CA LEU A 16 -31.66 7.44 0.47
C LEU A 16 -32.35 6.42 -0.46
N LEU A 17 -33.62 6.65 -0.82
CA LEU A 17 -34.32 5.85 -1.84
C LEU A 17 -33.63 5.97 -3.21
N LYS A 18 -33.10 7.15 -3.54
CA LYS A 18 -32.36 7.35 -4.77
C LYS A 18 -30.99 6.67 -4.75
N SER A 19 -30.26 6.73 -3.63
CA SER A 19 -28.93 6.11 -3.53
C SER A 19 -28.98 4.58 -3.44
N ASN A 20 -29.94 4.03 -2.69
CA ASN A 20 -29.94 2.62 -2.32
C ASN A 20 -30.82 1.76 -3.25
N LEU A 21 -31.91 2.32 -3.78
CA LEU A 21 -32.90 1.60 -4.60
C LEU A 21 -33.03 2.14 -6.03
N ASN A 22 -32.27 3.18 -6.40
CA ASN A 22 -32.37 3.89 -7.68
C ASN A 22 -33.79 4.38 -8.03
N THR A 23 -34.68 4.49 -7.05
CA THR A 23 -36.03 5.05 -7.21
C THR A 23 -35.99 6.54 -6.95
N SER A 24 -36.37 7.34 -7.94
CA SER A 24 -36.37 8.80 -7.83
C SER A 24 -37.79 9.34 -7.67
N PHE A 25 -38.04 10.02 -6.55
CA PHE A 25 -39.26 10.77 -6.28
C PHE A 25 -38.93 12.26 -6.18
N THR A 26 -39.86 13.12 -6.58
CA THR A 26 -39.82 14.53 -6.13
C THR A 26 -40.38 14.63 -4.72
N LEU A 27 -39.92 15.60 -3.93
CA LEU A 27 -40.43 15.84 -2.56
C LEU A 27 -41.96 15.96 -2.51
N PHE A 28 -42.55 16.61 -3.51
CA PHE A 28 -43.99 16.72 -3.63
C PHE A 28 -44.66 15.36 -3.90
N GLN A 29 -44.13 14.57 -4.83
CA GLN A 29 -44.66 13.23 -5.12
C GLN A 29 -44.55 12.30 -3.91
N PHE A 30 -43.46 12.37 -3.15
CA PHE A 30 -43.26 11.56 -1.96
C PHE A 30 -44.24 11.95 -0.83
N ALA A 31 -44.42 13.25 -0.58
CA ALA A 31 -45.35 13.74 0.44
C ALA A 31 -46.83 13.41 0.13
N GLU A 32 -47.21 13.29 -1.15
CA GLU A 32 -48.55 12.88 -1.56
C GLU A 32 -48.82 11.37 -1.40
N LEU A 33 -47.78 10.52 -1.29
CA LEU A 33 -47.95 9.08 -1.08
C LEU A 33 -48.71 8.82 0.23
N SER A 34 -49.80 8.08 0.15
CA SER A 34 -50.65 7.75 1.31
C SER A 34 -51.42 6.46 1.08
N GLY A 35 -51.83 5.81 2.17
CA GLY A 35 -52.60 4.56 2.09
C GLY A 35 -51.80 3.43 1.43
N ARG A 36 -52.40 2.72 0.48
CA ARG A 36 -51.79 1.51 -0.10
C ARG A 36 -50.46 1.78 -0.80
N ASP A 37 -50.31 2.92 -1.47
CA ASP A 37 -49.09 3.25 -2.21
C ASP A 37 -47.88 3.47 -1.29
N LEU A 38 -48.10 4.01 -0.09
CA LEU A 38 -47.04 4.18 0.93
C LEU A 38 -46.64 2.82 1.53
N LEU A 39 -47.62 1.94 1.75
CA LEU A 39 -47.37 0.61 2.29
C LEU A 39 -46.68 -0.29 1.26
N ASP A 40 -47.05 -0.22 -0.02
CA ASP A 40 -46.34 -0.90 -1.12
C ASP A 40 -44.89 -0.41 -1.25
N LEU A 41 -44.64 0.90 -1.07
CA LEU A 41 -43.28 1.44 -1.05
C LEU A 41 -42.49 0.92 0.15
N PHE A 42 -43.12 0.84 1.33
CA PHE A 42 -42.49 0.30 2.53
C PHE A 42 -42.15 -1.19 2.36
N GLU A 43 -43.04 -1.98 1.76
CA GLU A 43 -42.76 -3.37 1.41
C GLU A 43 -41.66 -3.50 0.36
N THR A 44 -41.60 -2.61 -0.63
CA THR A 44 -40.51 -2.58 -1.61
C THR A 44 -39.16 -2.35 -0.92
N VAL A 45 -39.10 -1.47 0.08
CA VAL A 45 -37.89 -1.25 0.89
C VAL A 45 -37.53 -2.49 1.69
N ILE A 46 -38.51 -3.16 2.31
CA ILE A 46 -38.31 -4.40 3.06
C ILE A 46 -37.83 -5.54 2.15
N HIS A 47 -38.44 -5.71 0.97
CA HIS A 47 -38.04 -6.69 -0.03
C HIS A 47 -36.62 -6.45 -0.55
N ALA A 48 -36.24 -5.18 -0.72
CA ALA A 48 -34.89 -4.84 -1.12
C ALA A 48 -33.83 -5.14 -0.03
N ILE A 49 -34.25 -5.35 1.22
CA ILE A 49 -33.40 -5.80 2.32
C ILE A 49 -33.40 -7.33 2.43
N ASP A 50 -34.55 -7.98 2.26
CA ASP A 50 -34.70 -9.44 2.23
C ASP A 50 -35.60 -9.90 1.07
N GLU A 51 -34.98 -10.57 0.08
CA GLU A 51 -35.63 -11.03 -1.15
C GLU A 51 -36.78 -12.03 -0.92
N ASN A 52 -36.88 -12.64 0.27
CA ASN A 52 -37.96 -13.57 0.61
C ASN A 52 -39.27 -12.87 1.00
N GLN A 53 -39.22 -11.57 1.31
CA GLN A 53 -40.41 -10.79 1.61
C GLN A 53 -41.14 -10.43 0.31
N PRO A 54 -42.48 -10.28 0.30
CA PRO A 54 -43.20 -9.86 -0.89
C PRO A 54 -42.85 -8.42 -1.28
N GLU A 55 -42.63 -8.18 -2.58
CA GLU A 55 -42.32 -6.86 -3.15
C GLU A 55 -43.53 -5.90 -3.13
N LYS A 56 -44.76 -6.44 -3.15
CA LYS A 56 -46.02 -5.69 -3.15
C LYS A 56 -47.12 -6.41 -2.38
N ILE A 57 -48.09 -5.64 -1.89
CA ILE A 57 -49.28 -6.16 -1.21
C ILE A 57 -50.16 -6.85 -2.26
N GLY A 58 -50.01 -8.17 -2.38
CA GLY A 58 -50.81 -9.00 -3.27
C GLY A 58 -52.27 -9.14 -2.81
N THR A 59 -52.66 -10.37 -2.45
CA THR A 59 -54.00 -10.72 -1.92
C THR A 59 -54.03 -10.90 -0.40
N GLU A 60 -52.97 -10.51 0.31
CA GLU A 60 -52.85 -10.67 1.75
C GLU A 60 -53.81 -9.72 2.49
N LYS A 61 -54.31 -10.17 3.65
CA LYS A 61 -55.08 -9.30 4.55
C LYS A 61 -54.11 -8.33 5.23
N ILE A 62 -54.54 -7.08 5.40
CA ILE A 62 -53.76 -6.01 6.05
C ILE A 62 -53.25 -6.45 7.43
N GLU A 63 -54.04 -7.22 8.18
CA GLU A 63 -53.66 -7.77 9.49
C GLU A 63 -52.44 -8.70 9.41
N ALA A 64 -52.37 -9.57 8.40
CA ALA A 64 -51.25 -10.50 8.21
C ALA A 64 -49.98 -9.76 7.73
N THR A 65 -50.15 -8.73 6.92
CA THR A 65 -49.05 -7.84 6.51
C THR A 65 -48.47 -7.09 7.71
N VAL A 66 -49.33 -6.53 8.58
CA VAL A 66 -48.91 -5.84 9.81
C VAL A 66 -48.14 -6.76 10.74
N GLU A 67 -48.61 -7.98 10.96
CA GLU A 67 -47.94 -8.98 11.79
C GLU A 67 -46.55 -9.33 11.25
N ARG A 68 -46.46 -9.67 9.95
CA ARG A 68 -45.19 -10.00 9.26
C ARG A 68 -44.20 -8.83 9.29
N THR A 69 -44.65 -7.63 8.97
CA THR A 69 -43.79 -6.44 8.96
C THR A 69 -43.30 -6.10 10.38
N SER A 70 -44.15 -6.30 11.39
CA SER A 70 -43.78 -6.06 12.79
C SER A 70 -42.79 -7.11 13.30
N GLU A 71 -42.95 -8.37 12.93
CA GLU A 71 -41.99 -9.44 13.22
C GLU A 71 -40.62 -9.15 12.56
N PHE A 72 -40.62 -8.78 11.28
CA PHE A 72 -39.39 -8.42 10.56
C PHE A 72 -38.66 -7.22 11.21
N LEU A 73 -39.39 -6.19 11.62
CA LEU A 73 -38.80 -5.04 12.33
C LEU A 73 -38.26 -5.42 13.71
N ARG A 74 -38.89 -6.36 14.43
CA ARG A 74 -38.36 -6.90 15.70
C ARG A 74 -37.05 -7.65 15.48
N VAL A 75 -36.98 -8.46 14.43
CA VAL A 75 -35.76 -9.19 14.04
C VAL A 75 -34.61 -8.21 13.75
N LEU A 76 -34.89 -7.10 13.07
CA LEU A 76 -33.93 -6.02 12.82
C LEU A 76 -33.62 -5.13 14.04
N LYS A 77 -34.21 -5.44 15.20
CA LYS A 77 -34.09 -4.70 16.47
C LYS A 77 -34.52 -3.23 16.33
N TYR A 78 -35.60 -2.98 15.61
CA TYR A 78 -36.22 -1.66 15.57
C TYR A 78 -36.79 -1.28 16.94
N GLU A 79 -36.49 -0.08 17.41
CA GLU A 79 -37.08 0.47 18.62
C GLU A 79 -38.47 1.03 18.30
N PHE A 80 -39.50 0.29 18.70
CA PHE A 80 -40.88 0.69 18.46
C PHE A 80 -41.21 1.95 19.28
N PRO A 81 -41.67 3.03 18.63
CA PRO A 81 -41.97 4.30 19.32
C PRO A 81 -43.24 4.24 20.18
N VAL A 82 -44.01 3.15 20.10
CA VAL A 82 -45.31 2.96 20.73
C VAL A 82 -45.48 1.51 21.18
N GLU A 83 -46.41 1.24 22.08
CA GLU A 83 -46.75 -0.11 22.53
C GLU A 83 -47.25 -1.00 21.37
N PRO A 84 -47.01 -2.34 21.41
CA PRO A 84 -47.35 -3.25 20.32
C PRO A 84 -48.81 -3.18 19.85
N GLU A 85 -49.76 -3.06 20.78
CA GLU A 85 -51.18 -3.00 20.46
C GLU A 85 -51.55 -1.70 19.71
N GLU A 86 -50.92 -0.58 20.08
CA GLU A 86 -51.13 0.69 19.40
C GLU A 86 -50.39 0.74 18.04
N TRP A 87 -49.23 0.10 17.96
CA TRP A 87 -48.48 -0.08 16.72
C TRP A 87 -49.29 -0.85 15.67
N ASP A 88 -49.86 -2.00 16.03
CA ASP A 88 -50.62 -2.84 15.09
C ASP A 88 -51.86 -2.10 14.55
N VAL A 89 -52.56 -1.34 15.41
CA VAL A 89 -53.74 -0.55 15.02
C VAL A 89 -53.37 0.62 14.11
N ARG A 90 -52.25 1.29 14.36
CA ARG A 90 -51.82 2.46 13.56
C ARG A 90 -51.15 2.05 12.25
N LEU A 91 -50.40 0.94 12.22
CA LEU A 91 -49.84 0.39 10.99
C LEU A 91 -50.95 -0.15 10.07
N ALA A 92 -52.00 -0.76 10.63
CA ALA A 92 -53.19 -1.16 9.87
C ALA A 92 -53.94 0.03 9.23
N ARG A 93 -53.79 1.25 9.79
CA ARG A 93 -54.34 2.49 9.24
C ARG A 93 -53.39 3.24 8.31
N VAL A 94 -52.17 2.71 8.10
CA VAL A 94 -51.10 3.31 7.29
C VAL A 94 -50.78 4.75 7.73
N ASP A 95 -50.43 4.89 9.00
CA ASP A 95 -50.03 6.17 9.57
C ASP A 95 -48.62 6.59 9.10
N LYS A 96 -48.50 7.79 8.52
CA LYS A 96 -47.25 8.32 7.95
C LYS A 96 -46.19 8.54 9.04
N ASP A 97 -46.65 8.97 10.21
CA ASP A 97 -45.80 9.32 11.35
C ASP A 97 -45.07 8.10 11.94
N LEU A 98 -45.51 6.87 11.60
CA LEU A 98 -44.86 5.62 12.00
C LEU A 98 -44.04 4.99 10.87
N ILE A 99 -44.54 5.03 9.64
CA ILE A 99 -43.88 4.40 8.49
C ILE A 99 -42.63 5.19 8.08
N HIS A 100 -42.66 6.53 8.08
CA HIS A 100 -41.50 7.34 7.69
C HIS A 100 -40.28 7.11 8.60
N PRO A 101 -40.39 7.11 9.95
CA PRO A 101 -39.28 6.75 10.82
C PRO A 101 -38.79 5.31 10.65
N ALA A 102 -39.70 4.35 10.40
CA ALA A 102 -39.33 2.97 10.16
C ALA A 102 -38.57 2.79 8.84
N MET A 103 -39.04 3.43 7.76
CA MET A 103 -38.32 3.49 6.47
C MET A 103 -36.95 4.15 6.62
N LEU A 104 -36.86 5.22 7.41
CA LEU A 104 -35.60 5.94 7.62
C LEU A 104 -34.59 5.04 8.33
N PHE A 105 -35.02 4.29 9.34
CA PHE A 105 -34.18 3.30 10.02
C PHE A 105 -33.65 2.24 9.05
N LEU A 106 -34.51 1.69 8.20
CA LEU A 106 -34.13 0.66 7.23
C LEU A 106 -33.15 1.19 6.16
N LEU A 107 -33.32 2.44 5.73
CA LEU A 107 -32.55 3.03 4.63
C LEU A 107 -31.27 3.74 5.07
N ARG A 108 -31.16 4.22 6.32
CA ARG A 108 -29.97 4.92 6.80
C ARG A 108 -28.73 4.03 6.83
N ASP A 109 -28.91 2.80 7.30
CA ASP A 109 -27.86 1.80 7.45
C ASP A 109 -28.15 0.58 6.56
N PHE A 110 -28.54 0.81 5.30
CA PHE A 110 -29.11 -0.20 4.39
C PHE A 110 -28.27 -1.48 4.24
N GLU A 111 -26.96 -1.34 4.13
CA GLU A 111 -26.04 -2.48 3.97
C GLU A 111 -25.83 -3.26 5.28
N GLU A 112 -25.94 -2.58 6.43
CA GLU A 112 -25.96 -3.24 7.73
C GLU A 112 -27.30 -3.95 7.96
N MET A 113 -28.43 -3.35 7.55
CA MET A 113 -29.75 -3.98 7.65
C MET A 113 -29.86 -5.22 6.75
N LYS A 114 -29.27 -5.20 5.55
CA LYS A 114 -29.13 -6.38 4.70
C LYS A 114 -28.34 -7.49 5.38
N ARG A 115 -27.19 -7.16 5.96
CA ARG A 115 -26.37 -8.13 6.70
C ARG A 115 -27.12 -8.70 7.90
N ARG A 116 -27.82 -7.87 8.68
CA ARG A 116 -28.63 -8.31 9.81
C ARG A 116 -29.81 -9.19 9.41
N ALA A 117 -30.52 -8.83 8.33
CA ALA A 117 -31.61 -9.66 7.80
C ALA A 117 -31.09 -11.02 7.32
N TYR A 118 -29.95 -11.03 6.63
CA TYR A 118 -29.27 -12.25 6.19
C TYR A 118 -28.84 -13.12 7.39
N LEU A 119 -28.21 -12.53 8.40
CA LEU A 119 -27.79 -13.25 9.60
C LEU A 119 -28.98 -13.79 10.39
N ALA A 120 -30.03 -12.99 10.58
CA ALA A 120 -31.23 -13.40 11.31
C ALA A 120 -31.86 -14.66 10.73
N ARG A 121 -31.93 -14.76 9.40
CA ARG A 121 -32.45 -15.94 8.69
C ARG A 121 -31.79 -17.26 9.11
N TYR A 122 -30.50 -17.23 9.42
CA TYR A 122 -29.73 -18.43 9.74
C TYR A 122 -29.42 -18.58 11.24
N THR A 123 -29.57 -17.51 12.01
CA THR A 123 -29.21 -17.47 13.44
C THR A 123 -30.44 -17.63 14.34
N GLU A 124 -31.61 -17.19 13.90
CA GLU A 124 -32.84 -17.23 14.70
C GLU A 124 -33.26 -18.68 15.03
N GLU A 125 -33.68 -18.88 16.28
CA GLU A 125 -34.11 -20.18 16.75
C GLU A 125 -35.57 -20.44 16.38
N VAL A 126 -35.79 -21.49 15.60
CA VAL A 126 -37.14 -21.95 15.28
C VAL A 126 -37.82 -22.39 16.59
N PRO A 127 -38.93 -21.75 17.02
CA PRO A 127 -39.60 -22.11 18.26
C PRO A 127 -40.30 -23.46 18.11
N ILE A 128 -39.73 -24.52 18.67
CA ILE A 128 -40.30 -25.87 18.66
C ILE A 128 -41.09 -26.10 19.96
N PRO A 129 -42.38 -26.49 19.89
CA PRO A 129 -43.20 -26.79 21.07
C PRO A 129 -42.56 -27.85 21.99
N GLU A 130 -42.66 -27.64 23.31
CA GLU A 130 -42.00 -28.51 24.31
C GLU A 130 -42.44 -29.97 24.24
N GLU A 131 -43.65 -30.24 23.74
CA GLU A 131 -44.22 -31.58 23.55
C GLU A 131 -43.45 -32.43 22.51
N ILE A 132 -42.90 -31.78 21.48
CA ILE A 132 -42.15 -32.43 20.40
C ILE A 132 -40.64 -32.50 20.75
N ARG A 133 -40.18 -31.60 21.61
CA ARG A 133 -38.79 -31.53 22.10
C ARG A 133 -38.38 -32.73 22.95
N VAL A 134 -39.34 -33.48 23.51
CA VAL A 134 -39.09 -34.66 24.36
C VAL A 134 -38.68 -35.89 23.54
N ASP A 135 -38.99 -35.93 22.24
CA ASP A 135 -38.57 -37.03 21.37
C ASP A 135 -37.03 -37.06 21.24
N PRO A 136 -36.36 -38.19 21.55
CA PRO A 136 -34.91 -38.32 21.45
C PRO A 136 -34.33 -37.95 20.08
N THR A 137 -35.05 -38.25 19.00
CA THR A 137 -34.62 -37.96 17.63
C THR A 137 -34.67 -36.46 17.32
N VAL A 138 -35.68 -35.76 17.83
CA VAL A 138 -35.83 -34.31 17.69
C VAL A 138 -34.80 -33.59 18.55
N ALA A 139 -34.50 -34.08 19.75
CA ALA A 139 -33.45 -33.52 20.61
C ALA A 139 -32.05 -33.61 19.96
N GLU A 140 -31.75 -34.73 19.29
CA GLU A 140 -30.50 -34.89 18.53
C GLU A 140 -30.42 -33.91 17.35
N LEU A 141 -31.51 -33.75 16.59
CA LEU A 141 -31.59 -32.77 15.49
C LEU A 141 -31.46 -31.32 15.96
N ILE A 142 -32.03 -30.97 17.11
CA ILE A 142 -31.88 -29.64 17.73
C ILE A 142 -30.41 -29.38 18.08
N THR A 143 -29.71 -30.41 18.58
CA THR A 143 -28.28 -30.32 18.92
C THR A 143 -27.44 -30.11 17.65
N GLN A 144 -27.68 -30.90 16.60
CA GLN A 144 -27.00 -30.75 15.30
C GLN A 144 -27.27 -29.38 14.67
N HIS A 145 -28.52 -28.90 14.72
CA HIS A 145 -28.88 -27.57 14.23
C HIS A 145 -28.17 -26.45 15.00
N ARG A 146 -28.00 -26.60 16.33
CA ARG A 146 -27.23 -25.65 17.14
C ARG A 146 -25.75 -25.63 16.76
N GLU A 147 -25.14 -26.81 16.58
CA GLU A 147 -23.73 -26.92 16.17
C GLU A 147 -23.50 -26.28 14.78
N LEU A 148 -24.40 -26.51 13.82
CA LEU A 148 -24.32 -25.90 12.49
C LEU A 148 -24.47 -24.38 12.53
N ARG A 149 -25.33 -23.84 13.42
CA ARG A 149 -25.46 -22.39 13.63
C ARG A 149 -24.17 -21.78 14.18
N GLU A 150 -23.56 -22.42 15.18
CA GLU A 150 -22.29 -21.96 15.76
C GLU A 150 -21.14 -22.00 14.73
N GLN A 151 -21.09 -23.05 13.90
CA GLN A 151 -20.15 -23.12 12.78
C GLN A 151 -20.38 -22.02 11.75
N PHE A 152 -21.64 -21.73 11.43
CA PHE A 152 -21.99 -20.63 10.52
C PHE A 152 -21.57 -19.27 11.07
N GLU A 153 -21.85 -18.98 12.34
CA GLU A 153 -21.41 -17.74 13.01
C GLU A 153 -19.88 -17.60 12.97
N GLN A 154 -19.14 -18.68 13.24
CA GLN A 154 -17.69 -18.66 13.19
C GLN A 154 -17.16 -18.36 11.78
N ILE A 155 -17.64 -19.08 10.76
CA ILE A 155 -17.20 -18.88 9.37
C ILE A 155 -17.57 -17.49 8.88
N HIS A 156 -18.76 -17.00 9.21
CA HIS A 156 -19.19 -15.65 8.83
C HIS A 156 -18.33 -14.58 9.49
N THR A 157 -17.95 -14.76 10.76
CA THR A 157 -17.04 -13.84 11.47
C THR A 157 -15.65 -13.84 10.81
N GLU A 158 -15.10 -15.00 10.48
CA GLU A 158 -13.84 -15.12 9.76
C GLU A 158 -13.91 -14.45 8.37
N TYR A 159 -15.03 -14.56 7.66
CA TYR A 159 -15.27 -13.88 6.39
C TYR A 159 -15.33 -12.36 6.53
N GLU A 160 -16.01 -11.84 7.56
CA GLU A 160 -16.04 -10.39 7.83
C GLU A 160 -14.66 -9.85 8.23
N GLU A 161 -13.85 -10.61 8.97
CA GLU A 161 -12.48 -10.25 9.31
C GLU A 161 -11.55 -10.19 8.08
N LEU A 162 -11.79 -11.05 7.08
CA LEU A 162 -11.06 -11.03 5.81
C LEU A 162 -11.40 -9.79 4.96
N GLY A 163 -12.61 -9.24 5.13
CA GLY A 163 -13.06 -8.00 4.53
C GLY A 163 -13.13 -8.02 3.00
N ASP A 164 -13.47 -6.86 2.42
CA ASP A 164 -13.53 -6.70 0.97
C ASP A 164 -12.11 -6.70 0.40
N THR A 165 -11.70 -7.83 -0.18
CA THR A 165 -10.36 -7.95 -0.75
C THR A 165 -10.28 -7.10 -2.01
N ASN A 166 -9.31 -6.18 -2.04
CA ASN A 166 -9.14 -5.18 -3.09
C ASN A 166 -8.56 -5.76 -4.41
N VAL A 167 -9.11 -6.90 -4.83
CA VAL A 167 -8.65 -7.73 -5.93
C VAL A 167 -8.81 -7.02 -7.27
N GLU A 168 -9.82 -6.17 -7.42
CA GLU A 168 -10.02 -5.38 -8.64
C GLU A 168 -8.96 -4.28 -8.80
N GLU A 169 -8.60 -3.56 -7.75
CA GLU A 169 -7.49 -2.60 -7.81
C GLU A 169 -6.15 -3.31 -8.05
N LEU A 170 -5.94 -4.49 -7.45
CA LEU A 170 -4.75 -5.30 -7.72
C LEU A 170 -4.72 -5.80 -9.17
N LYS A 171 -5.84 -6.22 -9.74
CA LYS A 171 -5.94 -6.59 -11.16
C LYS A 171 -5.66 -5.40 -12.08
N ALA A 172 -6.18 -4.23 -11.75
CA ALA A 172 -5.93 -3.00 -12.51
C ALA A 172 -4.44 -2.61 -12.49
N THR A 173 -3.82 -2.61 -11.31
CA THR A 173 -2.39 -2.31 -11.16
C THR A 173 -1.49 -3.31 -11.87
N ILE A 174 -1.84 -4.60 -11.88
CA ILE A 174 -1.12 -5.62 -12.65
C ILE A 174 -1.21 -5.30 -14.15
N ALA A 175 -2.40 -4.99 -14.66
CA ALA A 175 -2.59 -4.66 -16.07
C ALA A 175 -1.78 -3.41 -16.47
N ASP A 176 -1.73 -2.39 -15.62
CA ASP A 176 -0.93 -1.19 -15.84
C ASP A 176 0.58 -1.50 -15.87
N LEU A 177 1.07 -2.32 -14.94
CA LEU A 177 2.47 -2.75 -14.90
C LEU A 177 2.86 -3.61 -16.11
N GLU A 178 1.95 -4.45 -16.61
CA GLU A 178 2.16 -5.23 -17.83
C GLU A 178 2.24 -4.33 -19.07
N ALA A 179 1.36 -3.33 -19.16
CA ALA A 179 1.40 -2.33 -20.22
C ALA A 179 2.72 -1.54 -20.20
N ASP A 180 3.20 -1.14 -19.02
CA ASP A 180 4.46 -0.42 -18.87
C ASP A 180 5.68 -1.29 -19.19
N LYS A 181 5.66 -2.57 -18.80
CA LYS A 181 6.67 -3.55 -19.21
C LYS A 181 6.73 -3.68 -20.73
N ALA A 182 5.57 -3.75 -21.41
CA ALA A 182 5.50 -3.82 -22.86
C ALA A 182 6.08 -2.54 -23.52
N LYS A 183 5.70 -1.35 -23.02
CA LYS A 183 6.26 -0.07 -23.50
C LYS A 183 7.79 -0.03 -23.33
N LEU A 184 8.31 -0.45 -22.18
CA LEU A 184 9.75 -0.51 -21.90
C LEU A 184 10.46 -1.49 -22.82
N ALA A 185 9.90 -2.68 -23.06
CA ALA A 185 10.46 -3.66 -23.97
C ALA A 185 10.57 -3.12 -25.41
N THR A 186 9.52 -2.45 -25.90
CA THR A 186 9.54 -1.80 -27.23
C THR A 186 10.61 -0.72 -27.30
N ARG A 187 10.74 0.10 -26.24
CA ARG A 187 11.76 1.17 -26.17
C ARG A 187 13.17 0.59 -26.15
N VAL A 188 13.41 -0.47 -25.38
CA VAL A 188 14.70 -1.19 -25.35
C VAL A 188 15.01 -1.81 -26.72
N ALA A 189 14.03 -2.42 -27.39
CA ALA A 189 14.21 -2.97 -28.73
C ALA A 189 14.55 -1.88 -29.75
N ALA A 190 13.89 -0.72 -29.69
CA ALA A 190 14.22 0.44 -30.52
C ALA A 190 15.64 0.97 -30.26
N PHE A 191 16.07 1.05 -29.00
CA PHE A 191 17.44 1.43 -28.65
C PHE A 191 18.46 0.41 -29.15
N LYS A 192 18.22 -0.89 -28.96
CA LYS A 192 19.10 -1.96 -29.48
C LYS A 192 19.26 -1.88 -31.00
N ARG A 193 18.18 -1.63 -31.75
CA ARG A 193 18.23 -1.43 -33.21
C ARG A 193 19.07 -0.21 -33.59
N LYS A 194 18.89 0.93 -32.91
CA LYS A 194 19.66 2.16 -33.17
C LYS A 194 21.15 2.00 -32.90
N THR A 195 21.51 1.20 -31.90
CA THR A 195 22.90 1.03 -31.49
C THR A 195 23.61 -0.15 -32.17
N GLN A 196 22.90 -0.93 -33.00
CA GLN A 196 23.40 -2.16 -33.63
C GLN A 196 24.61 -1.95 -34.56
N ASN A 197 24.78 -0.74 -35.12
CA ASN A 197 25.87 -0.40 -36.05
C ASN A 197 27.13 0.16 -35.37
N VAL A 198 27.16 0.25 -34.03
CA VAL A 198 28.31 0.78 -33.28
C VAL A 198 29.30 -0.35 -32.98
N LYS A 199 30.58 -0.15 -33.36
CA LYS A 199 31.66 -1.09 -33.04
C LYS A 199 31.95 -1.06 -31.53
N ASN A 200 32.22 -2.23 -30.93
CA ASN A 200 32.46 -2.41 -29.49
C ASN A 200 31.28 -2.01 -28.56
N ILE A 201 30.04 -2.19 -29.02
CA ILE A 201 28.84 -1.87 -28.21
C ILE A 201 28.82 -2.55 -26.84
N ASP A 202 29.19 -3.83 -26.74
CA ASP A 202 29.07 -4.57 -25.48
C ASP A 202 30.04 -4.03 -24.41
N GLU A 203 31.25 -3.61 -24.81
CA GLU A 203 32.18 -2.93 -23.90
C GLU A 203 31.66 -1.54 -23.50
N LEU A 204 31.10 -0.79 -24.46
CA LEU A 204 30.55 0.54 -24.19
C LEU A 204 29.34 0.48 -23.24
N LEU A 205 28.46 -0.51 -23.43
CA LEU A 205 27.33 -0.79 -22.53
C LEU A 205 27.79 -1.21 -21.13
N LYS A 206 28.88 -1.98 -21.04
CA LYS A 206 29.47 -2.38 -19.76
C LYS A 206 30.04 -1.16 -19.00
N TRP A 207 30.76 -0.28 -19.69
CA TRP A 207 31.32 0.93 -19.07
C TRP A 207 30.25 1.96 -18.72
N THR A 208 29.26 2.17 -19.59
CA THR A 208 28.12 3.06 -19.28
C THR A 208 27.24 2.52 -18.16
N SER A 209 27.06 1.19 -18.05
CA SER A 209 26.38 0.56 -16.92
C SER A 209 27.14 0.78 -15.61
N LYS A 210 28.47 0.61 -15.62
CA LYS A 210 29.32 0.93 -14.45
C LYS A 210 29.23 2.41 -14.08
N LEU A 211 29.34 3.31 -15.05
CA LEU A 211 29.23 4.75 -14.82
C LEU A 211 27.87 5.13 -14.21
N ARG A 212 26.77 4.55 -14.73
CA ARG A 212 25.43 4.75 -14.16
C ARG A 212 25.35 4.25 -12.72
N GLN A 213 25.97 3.10 -12.41
CA GLN A 213 25.97 2.55 -11.06
C GLN A 213 26.76 3.42 -10.08
N GLU A 214 27.92 3.94 -10.50
CA GLU A 214 28.70 4.89 -9.70
C GLU A 214 27.96 6.21 -9.50
N ASN A 215 27.31 6.75 -10.53
CA ASN A 215 26.51 7.97 -10.41
C ASN A 215 25.28 7.78 -9.48
N GLU A 216 24.63 6.61 -9.51
CA GLU A 216 23.54 6.30 -8.58
C GLU A 216 24.04 6.18 -7.13
N ARG A 217 25.25 5.63 -6.93
CA ARG A 217 25.91 5.61 -5.62
C ARG A 217 26.25 7.02 -5.16
N GLU A 218 26.78 7.87 -6.04
CA GLU A 218 27.09 9.28 -5.76
C GLU A 218 25.83 10.05 -5.34
N MET A 219 24.73 9.92 -6.10
CA MET A 219 23.44 10.54 -5.74
C MET A 219 22.93 10.09 -4.38
N LYS A 220 22.97 8.79 -4.07
CA LYS A 220 22.57 8.29 -2.74
C LYS A 220 23.46 8.83 -1.63
N LEU A 221 24.77 8.92 -1.86
CA LEU A 221 25.70 9.49 -0.90
C LEU A 221 25.43 10.98 -0.67
N GLN A 222 25.11 11.71 -1.74
CA GLN A 222 24.80 13.13 -1.68
C GLN A 222 23.47 13.40 -0.97
N GLU A 223 22.45 12.55 -1.18
CA GLU A 223 21.20 12.61 -0.44
C GLU A 223 21.42 12.34 1.07
N GLN A 224 22.25 11.35 1.41
CA GLN A 224 22.63 11.07 2.80
C GLN A 224 23.39 12.26 3.44
N LEU A 225 24.34 12.85 2.71
CA LEU A 225 25.04 14.05 3.14
C LEU A 225 24.08 15.22 3.40
N GLN A 226 23.11 15.42 2.51
CA GLN A 226 22.11 16.47 2.66
C GLN A 226 21.23 16.23 3.90
N ARG A 227 20.71 15.01 4.09
CA ARG A 227 19.95 14.64 5.30
C ARG A 227 20.76 14.87 6.58
N LEU A 228 22.03 14.46 6.61
CA LEU A 228 22.91 14.69 7.75
C LEU A 228 23.16 16.18 8.01
N SER A 229 23.28 16.99 6.95
CA SER A 229 23.43 18.44 7.07
C SER A 229 22.19 19.12 7.64
N ASP A 230 21.00 18.67 7.22
CA ASP A 230 19.72 19.20 7.72
C ASP A 230 19.51 18.81 9.19
N GLU A 231 19.84 17.57 9.54
CA GLU A 231 19.79 17.09 10.93
C GLU A 231 20.77 17.87 11.82
N LYS A 232 22.01 18.11 11.35
CA LYS A 232 22.98 18.97 12.03
C LYS A 232 22.45 20.38 12.22
N ARG A 233 21.78 20.97 11.22
CA ARG A 233 21.17 22.30 11.32
C ARG A 233 20.06 22.34 12.36
N LEU A 234 19.22 21.30 12.41
CA LEU A 234 18.16 21.18 13.40
C LEU A 234 18.71 21.04 14.82
N LEU A 235 19.76 20.24 15.00
CA LEU A 235 20.44 20.09 16.29
C LEU A 235 21.06 21.40 16.78
N LEU A 236 21.72 22.15 15.88
CA LEU A 236 22.25 23.47 16.20
C LEU A 236 21.14 24.45 16.60
N HIS A 237 20.02 24.45 15.88
CA HIS A 237 18.88 25.28 16.24
C HIS A 237 18.28 24.90 17.60
N ARG A 238 18.13 23.60 17.87
CA ARG A 238 17.67 23.10 19.18
C ARG A 238 18.62 23.50 20.30
N GLN A 239 19.93 23.43 20.06
CA GLN A 239 20.94 23.88 21.02
C GLN A 239 20.81 25.39 21.29
N GLN A 240 20.66 26.21 20.25
CA GLN A 240 20.46 27.66 20.39
C GLN A 240 19.20 27.99 21.21
N VAL A 241 18.06 27.34 20.92
CA VAL A 241 16.82 27.54 21.68
C VAL A 241 17.00 27.13 23.14
N ALA A 242 17.72 26.04 23.41
CA ALA A 242 18.03 25.63 24.78
C ALA A 242 18.91 26.67 25.50
N THR A 243 19.94 27.20 24.83
CA THR A 243 20.80 28.24 25.41
C THR A 243 20.05 29.54 25.66
N ASP A 244 19.14 29.95 24.77
CA ASP A 244 18.33 31.15 24.93
C ASP A 244 17.33 31.00 26.08
N ARG A 245 16.72 29.81 26.25
CA ARG A 245 15.87 29.52 27.41
C ARG A 245 16.65 29.60 28.72
N ILE A 246 17.87 29.06 28.76
CA ILE A 246 18.75 29.17 29.94
C ILE A 246 19.12 30.63 30.22
N LYS A 247 19.40 31.41 29.16
CA LYS A 247 19.70 32.84 29.29
C LYS A 247 18.50 33.63 29.82
N ASN A 248 17.29 33.37 29.31
CA ASN A 248 16.07 34.04 29.73
C ASN A 248 15.63 33.65 31.15
N THR A 249 15.80 32.39 31.55
CA THR A 249 15.54 31.97 32.93
C THR A 249 16.53 32.61 33.90
N ARG A 250 17.80 32.70 33.52
CA ARG A 250 18.82 33.42 34.29
C ARG A 250 18.48 34.89 34.47
N THR A 251 18.11 35.60 33.41
CA THR A 251 17.74 37.03 33.51
C THR A 251 16.50 37.23 34.37
N HIS A 252 15.48 36.36 34.25
CA HIS A 252 14.30 36.42 35.11
C HIS A 252 14.64 36.16 36.59
N MET A 253 15.53 35.20 36.88
CA MET A 253 16.00 34.95 38.25
C MET A 253 16.83 36.11 38.81
N GLU A 254 17.66 36.75 37.98
CA GLU A 254 18.41 37.96 38.36
C GLU A 254 17.46 39.14 38.67
N GLN A 255 16.40 39.33 37.87
CA GLN A 255 15.36 40.33 38.13
C GLN A 255 14.58 40.03 39.41
N ARG A 256 14.18 38.77 39.64
CA ARG A 256 13.47 38.36 40.85
C ARG A 256 14.33 38.53 42.10
N LEU A 257 15.63 38.21 42.02
CA LEU A 257 16.58 38.47 43.11
C LEU A 257 16.71 39.95 43.40
N ASN A 258 16.72 40.81 42.37
CA ASN A 258 16.75 42.25 42.57
C ASN A 258 15.45 42.79 43.19
N ASN A 259 14.28 42.28 42.78
CA ASN A 259 13.00 42.66 43.40
C ASN A 259 12.88 42.20 44.86
N LEU A 260 13.35 40.99 45.17
CA LEU A 260 13.40 40.51 46.56
C LEU A 260 14.38 41.32 47.41
N ARG A 261 15.51 41.77 46.82
CA ARG A 261 16.45 42.67 47.49
C ARG A 261 15.80 44.02 47.79
N THR A 262 15.08 44.62 46.84
CA THR A 262 14.39 45.90 47.07
C THR A 262 13.22 45.76 48.04
N GLU A 263 12.52 44.64 48.04
CA GLU A 263 11.45 44.34 48.99
C GLU A 263 12.01 44.15 50.42
N LEU A 264 13.12 43.43 50.58
CA LEU A 264 13.85 43.33 51.86
C LEU A 264 14.35 44.70 52.35
N GLU A 265 14.84 45.55 51.45
CA GLU A 265 15.25 46.93 51.77
C GLU A 265 14.05 47.75 52.27
N SER A 266 12.88 47.58 51.66
CA SER A 266 11.63 48.27 52.04
C SER A 266 11.05 47.76 53.37
N LEU A 267 11.08 46.45 53.61
CA LEU A 267 10.63 45.83 54.87
C LEU A 267 11.56 46.16 56.04
N LYS A 268 12.87 46.28 55.78
CA LYS A 268 13.84 46.79 56.75
C LYS A 268 13.56 48.25 57.14
N ASN A 269 13.09 49.07 56.19
CA ASN A 269 12.68 50.45 56.47
C ASN A 269 11.31 50.55 57.16
N GLN A 270 10.40 49.58 56.95
CA GLN A 270 9.09 49.53 57.63
C GLN A 270 9.14 48.88 59.03
N GLY A 271 10.11 47.98 59.29
CA GLY A 271 10.32 47.35 60.60
C GLY A 271 10.91 48.26 61.68
N ALA A 272 11.27 49.51 61.35
CA ALA A 272 11.77 50.49 62.32
C ALA A 272 10.65 51.23 63.07
N GLY A 273 9.37 50.96 62.77
CA GLY A 273 8.24 51.76 63.22
C GLY A 273 7.36 51.21 64.35
N SER A 274 7.61 50.02 64.93
CA SER A 274 6.69 49.48 65.95
C SER A 274 7.34 48.56 67.00
N ALA A 275 7.10 48.93 68.27
CA ALA A 275 7.21 48.17 69.52
C ALA A 275 8.61 47.71 69.94
N SER A 276 9.32 48.38 70.86
CA SER A 276 9.09 48.44 72.32
C SER A 276 8.82 47.08 72.97
N GLY A 277 9.88 46.47 73.52
CA GLY A 277 9.76 45.38 74.51
C GLY A 277 10.52 44.10 74.21
N ASP A 278 11.86 44.15 74.09
CA ASP A 278 12.79 43.12 74.62
C ASP A 278 14.25 43.51 74.29
N ASP A 279 14.67 44.60 74.94
CA ASP A 279 15.86 45.38 74.58
C ASP A 279 17.20 44.75 74.99
N LYS A 280 17.22 43.56 75.62
CA LYS A 280 18.47 42.86 75.94
C LYS A 280 18.76 41.67 75.02
N SER A 281 17.73 40.95 74.57
CA SER A 281 17.88 39.91 73.56
C SER A 281 18.06 40.52 72.17
N LEU A 282 17.33 41.60 71.87
CA LEU A 282 17.53 42.36 70.64
C LEU A 282 18.92 42.99 70.62
N VAL A 283 19.41 43.57 71.71
CA VAL A 283 20.79 44.11 71.78
C VAL A 283 21.85 43.01 71.71
N PHE A 284 21.64 41.82 72.31
CA PHE A 284 22.60 40.71 72.18
C PHE A 284 22.60 40.11 70.77
N CYS A 285 21.43 39.87 70.17
CA CYS A 285 21.33 39.45 68.77
C CYS A 285 21.81 40.55 67.82
N GLN A 286 21.58 41.82 68.11
CA GLN A 286 22.09 42.96 67.35
C GLN A 286 23.60 43.09 67.54
N GLN A 287 24.16 42.85 68.72
CA GLN A 287 25.61 42.83 68.97
C GLN A 287 26.27 41.61 68.31
N GLN A 288 25.60 40.46 68.28
CA GLN A 288 26.05 39.23 67.63
C GLN A 288 25.92 39.33 66.10
N VAL A 289 24.87 39.97 65.58
CA VAL A 289 24.66 40.29 64.16
C VAL A 289 25.59 41.42 63.73
N ILE A 290 25.85 42.44 64.56
CA ILE A 290 26.86 43.47 64.29
C ILE A 290 28.26 42.86 64.36
N ALA A 291 28.56 41.97 65.31
CA ALA A 291 29.86 41.28 65.36
C ALA A 291 30.02 40.29 64.20
N SER A 292 28.95 39.61 63.79
CA SER A 292 28.90 38.70 62.63
C SER A 292 29.02 39.49 61.33
N ASN A 293 28.25 40.56 61.14
CA ASN A 293 28.32 41.46 60.00
C ASN A 293 29.63 42.21 59.98
N LYS A 294 30.21 42.60 61.11
CA LYS A 294 31.55 43.20 61.15
C LYS A 294 32.64 42.19 60.85
N ARG A 295 32.49 40.92 61.24
CA ARG A 295 33.38 39.82 60.80
C ARG A 295 33.19 39.50 59.32
N LEU A 296 31.96 39.55 58.82
CA LEU A 296 31.61 39.29 57.43
C LEU A 296 32.07 40.46 56.55
N ASP A 297 31.91 41.70 56.97
CA ASP A 297 32.43 42.92 56.35
C ASP A 297 33.95 42.96 56.44
N GLN A 298 34.56 42.56 57.56
CA GLN A 298 36.01 42.41 57.62
C GLN A 298 36.49 41.29 56.68
N LYS A 299 35.73 40.21 56.53
CA LYS A 299 36.06 39.13 55.60
C LYS A 299 35.79 39.51 54.16
N MET A 300 34.73 40.27 53.86
CA MET A 300 34.41 40.81 52.55
C MET A 300 35.40 41.89 52.17
N GLN A 301 35.77 42.80 53.07
CA GLN A 301 36.85 43.77 52.85
C GLN A 301 38.18 43.06 52.71
N GLN A 302 38.49 42.02 53.50
CA GLN A 302 39.69 41.21 53.27
C GLN A 302 39.64 40.51 51.92
N LEU A 303 38.48 40.02 51.48
CA LEU A 303 38.32 39.29 50.22
C LEU A 303 38.32 40.23 49.02
N GLU A 304 37.72 41.41 49.14
CA GLU A 304 37.73 42.50 48.17
C GLU A 304 39.12 43.14 48.09
N GLN A 305 39.81 43.30 49.21
CA GLN A 305 41.20 43.74 49.25
C GLN A 305 42.12 42.67 48.67
N LEU A 306 41.87 41.38 48.93
CA LEU A 306 42.59 40.27 48.29
C LEU A 306 42.30 40.18 46.79
N GLN A 307 41.04 40.36 46.37
CA GLN A 307 40.63 40.38 44.96
C GLN A 307 41.19 41.59 44.24
N LYS A 308 41.23 42.76 44.89
CA LYS A 308 41.86 43.96 44.36
C LYS A 308 43.37 43.79 44.28
N THR A 309 44.03 43.27 45.32
CA THR A 309 45.46 42.94 45.23
C THR A 309 45.75 41.87 44.19
N ARG A 310 44.83 40.91 43.97
CA ARG A 310 44.97 39.88 42.93
C ARG A 310 44.77 40.48 41.55
N SER A 311 43.77 41.34 41.36
CA SER A 311 43.54 42.08 40.13
C SER A 311 44.71 43.00 39.81
N ASP A 312 45.21 43.74 40.80
CA ASP A 312 46.36 44.62 40.66
C ASP A 312 47.64 43.79 40.39
N ALA A 313 47.80 42.62 41.02
CA ALA A 313 48.90 41.71 40.75
C ALA A 313 48.79 41.04 39.36
N GLU A 314 47.59 40.66 38.91
CA GLU A 314 47.32 40.12 37.57
C GLU A 314 47.53 41.19 36.49
N GLN A 315 47.12 42.44 36.75
CA GLN A 315 47.39 43.58 35.88
C GLN A 315 48.89 43.91 35.86
N GLN A 316 49.58 43.87 37.01
CA GLN A 316 51.04 44.03 37.06
C GLN A 316 51.77 42.86 36.37
N LEU A 317 51.26 41.62 36.43
CA LEU A 317 51.80 40.47 35.70
C LEU A 317 51.58 40.63 34.20
N ALA A 318 50.38 41.05 33.78
CA ALA A 318 50.08 41.32 32.37
C ALA A 318 50.89 42.50 31.82
N GLN A 319 51.16 43.52 32.64
CA GLN A 319 51.99 44.66 32.26
C GLN A 319 53.48 44.29 32.22
N ARG A 320 53.98 43.49 33.18
CA ARG A 320 55.35 42.95 33.16
C ARG A 320 55.59 41.93 32.04
N GLN A 321 54.57 41.15 31.68
CA GLN A 321 54.60 40.26 30.50
C GLN A 321 54.57 41.06 29.19
N ARG A 322 53.87 42.20 29.13
CA ARG A 322 53.93 43.13 27.99
C ARG A 322 55.27 43.83 27.88
N ASP A 323 55.91 44.16 29.00
CA ASP A 323 57.20 44.85 29.04
C ASP A 323 58.42 43.93 28.85
N ASN A 324 58.23 42.62 28.54
CA ASN A 324 59.30 41.62 28.50
C ASN A 324 60.21 41.68 29.76
N ALA A 325 59.62 41.96 30.93
CA ALA A 325 60.37 42.06 32.16
C ALA A 325 60.83 40.66 32.59
N ILE A 326 62.14 40.45 32.55
CA ILE A 326 62.80 39.22 32.99
C ILE A 326 62.42 38.97 34.45
N GLU A 327 61.74 37.85 34.69
CA GLU A 327 61.32 37.39 36.01
C GLU A 327 62.57 37.18 36.87
N VAL A 328 62.80 38.05 37.85
CA VAL A 328 63.91 37.91 38.81
C VAL A 328 63.55 36.74 39.74
N PRO A 329 64.30 35.62 39.72
CA PRO A 329 63.95 34.44 40.50
C PRO A 329 63.98 34.73 42.01
N SER A 330 63.09 34.08 42.77
CA SER A 330 63.05 34.08 44.24
C SER A 330 64.44 33.84 44.86
N GLN A 331 64.76 34.35 46.05
CA GLN A 331 66.12 34.26 46.63
C GLN A 331 66.69 32.83 46.68
N SER A 332 65.85 31.80 46.87
CA SER A 332 66.27 30.39 46.78
C SER A 332 66.56 29.96 45.33
N GLN A 333 65.73 30.39 44.37
CA GLN A 333 65.92 30.14 42.94
C GLN A 333 67.08 30.96 42.37
N PHE A 334 67.38 32.15 42.90
CA PHE A 334 68.55 32.95 42.54
C PHE A 334 69.83 32.30 43.04
N VAL A 335 69.83 31.72 44.24
CA VAL A 335 70.98 30.93 44.72
C VAL A 335 71.22 29.70 43.83
N ILE A 336 70.16 29.00 43.42
CA ILE A 336 70.25 27.89 42.46
C ILE A 336 70.73 28.39 41.09
N TYR A 337 70.22 29.52 40.61
CA TYR A 337 70.61 30.13 39.34
C TYR A 337 72.06 30.58 39.34
N VAL A 338 72.55 31.21 40.42
CA VAL A 338 73.95 31.60 40.60
C VAL A 338 74.85 30.38 40.70
N ARG A 339 74.42 29.32 41.40
CA ARG A 339 75.15 28.03 41.42
C ARG A 339 75.23 27.44 40.01
N ASN A 340 74.12 27.39 39.28
CA ASN A 340 74.06 26.90 37.91
C ASN A 340 74.89 27.78 36.95
N LEU A 341 74.94 29.09 37.15
CA LEU A 341 75.80 30.01 36.41
C LEU A 341 77.28 29.77 36.70
N LYS A 342 77.64 29.51 37.97
CA LYS A 342 79.01 29.14 38.34
C LYS A 342 79.41 27.82 37.69
N THR A 343 78.55 26.80 37.76
CA THR A 343 78.77 25.52 37.08
C THR A 343 78.87 25.71 35.57
N LYS A 344 77.98 26.51 34.96
CA LYS A 344 78.04 26.82 33.52
C LYS A 344 79.32 27.59 33.14
N ASN A 345 79.79 28.50 33.99
CA ASN A 345 81.04 29.22 33.77
C ASN A 345 82.25 28.32 33.92
N GLU A 346 82.24 27.40 34.89
CA GLU A 346 83.26 26.35 35.01
C GLU A 346 83.26 25.43 33.79
N THR A 347 82.10 24.98 33.30
CA THR A 347 82.03 24.21 32.06
C THR A 347 82.48 25.02 30.85
N TYR A 348 82.16 26.31 30.80
CA TYR A 348 82.62 27.20 29.73
C TYR A 348 84.13 27.37 29.75
N LYS A 349 84.73 27.57 30.93
CA LYS A 349 86.19 27.61 31.08
C LYS A 349 86.83 26.26 30.73
N GLY A 350 86.18 25.15 31.07
CA GLY A 350 86.55 23.80 30.65
C GLY A 350 86.59 23.68 29.12
N TYR A 351 85.48 24.01 28.45
CA TYR A 351 85.41 24.02 26.99
C TYR A 351 86.35 25.03 26.34
N GLN A 352 86.60 26.17 26.97
CA GLN A 352 87.57 27.15 26.48
C GLN A 352 88.99 26.61 26.59
N ALA A 353 89.31 25.87 27.65
CA ALA A 353 90.59 25.19 27.80
C ALA A 353 90.74 24.03 26.80
N GLU A 354 89.71 23.21 26.61
CA GLU A 354 89.67 22.16 25.58
C GLU A 354 89.81 22.76 24.17
N LEU A 355 89.10 23.84 23.87
CA LEU A 355 89.27 24.57 22.60
C LEU A 355 90.67 25.14 22.45
N ALA A 356 91.30 25.62 23.52
CA ALA A 356 92.67 26.09 23.47
C ALA A 356 93.66 24.92 23.21
N VAL A 357 93.40 23.74 23.77
CA VAL A 357 94.16 22.51 23.49
C VAL A 357 93.95 22.10 22.03
N HIS A 358 92.72 21.98 21.56
CA HIS A 358 92.42 21.64 20.16
C HIS A 358 92.96 22.67 19.18
N ARG A 359 92.99 23.97 19.52
CA ARG A 359 93.65 24.98 18.69
C ARG A 359 95.16 24.76 18.62
N LYS A 360 95.81 24.43 19.73
CA LYS A 360 97.24 24.08 19.75
C LYS A 360 97.49 22.80 18.95
N GLU A 361 96.68 21.77 19.14
CA GLU A 361 96.72 20.54 18.36
C GLU A 361 96.50 20.79 16.89
N LEU A 362 95.57 21.67 16.51
CA LEU A 362 95.32 22.04 15.12
C LEU A 362 96.51 22.78 14.50
N VAL A 363 97.22 23.62 15.26
CA VAL A 363 98.47 24.25 14.81
C VAL A 363 99.57 23.20 14.62
N VAL A 364 99.73 22.27 15.56
CA VAL A 364 100.67 21.15 15.44
C VAL A 364 100.28 20.28 14.25
N MET A 365 99.00 19.98 14.08
CA MET A 365 98.45 19.14 13.03
C MET A 365 98.63 19.77 11.66
N LYS A 366 98.41 21.09 11.52
CA LYS A 366 98.72 21.84 10.30
C LYS A 366 100.20 21.83 9.99
N ARG A 367 101.07 21.98 11.00
CA ARG A 367 102.52 21.88 10.80
C ARG A 367 102.93 20.46 10.38
N THR A 368 102.36 19.42 10.98
CA THR A 368 102.61 18.04 10.56
C THR A 368 102.02 17.77 9.18
N GLU A 369 100.86 18.32 8.84
CA GLU A 369 100.26 18.23 7.51
C GLU A 369 101.17 18.87 6.47
N GLU A 370 101.74 20.04 6.75
CA GLU A 370 102.71 20.72 5.88
C GLU A 370 103.97 19.85 5.67
N ILE A 371 104.53 19.29 6.76
CA ILE A 371 105.70 18.41 6.71
C ILE A 371 105.37 17.14 5.92
N VAL A 372 104.21 16.52 6.16
CA VAL A 372 103.77 15.31 5.47
C VAL A 372 103.47 15.60 4.01
N LYS A 373 102.89 16.76 3.67
CA LYS A 373 102.69 17.18 2.28
C LYS A 373 104.02 17.38 1.56
N GLN A 374 105.00 18.01 2.19
CA GLN A 374 106.34 18.14 1.63
C GLN A 374 107.02 16.77 1.46
N GLN A 375 106.89 15.88 2.45
CA GLN A 375 107.40 14.51 2.34
C GLN A 375 106.69 13.72 1.24
N ALA A 376 105.36 13.83 1.14
CA ALA A 376 104.55 13.18 0.12
C ALA A 376 104.87 13.70 -1.27
N GLU A 377 105.15 15.00 -1.43
CA GLU A 377 105.59 15.60 -2.69
C GLU A 377 107.00 15.12 -3.07
N ASN A 378 107.93 15.06 -2.11
CA ASN A 378 109.25 14.50 -2.34
C ASN A 378 109.18 13.02 -2.76
N VAL A 379 108.41 12.22 -2.02
CA VAL A 379 108.14 10.81 -2.35
C VAL A 379 107.40 10.70 -3.69
N HIS A 380 106.49 11.62 -4.00
CA HIS A 380 105.79 11.64 -5.28
C HIS A 380 106.76 11.87 -6.44
N GLN A 381 107.69 12.81 -6.28
CA GLN A 381 108.73 13.08 -7.27
C GLN A 381 109.72 11.89 -7.41
N GLU A 382 110.05 11.20 -6.32
CA GLU A 382 110.84 9.96 -6.37
C GLU A 382 110.09 8.82 -7.06
N ILE A 383 108.81 8.63 -6.75
CA ILE A 383 107.96 7.63 -7.40
C ILE A 383 107.81 7.95 -8.89
N LEU A 384 107.59 9.21 -9.29
CA LEU A 384 107.54 9.61 -10.70
C LEU A 384 108.86 9.35 -11.43
N LYS A 385 110.01 9.53 -10.77
CA LYS A 385 111.32 9.17 -11.32
C LYS A 385 111.44 7.65 -11.49
N ILE A 386 111.01 6.85 -10.51
CA ILE A 386 111.03 5.39 -10.56
C ILE A 386 110.06 4.84 -11.62
N GLU A 387 108.85 5.39 -11.70
CA GLU A 387 107.81 5.06 -12.68
C GLU A 387 108.29 5.34 -14.11
N ARG A 388 108.97 6.48 -14.34
CA ARG A 388 109.62 6.79 -15.62
C ARG A 388 110.80 5.87 -15.93
N GLN A 389 111.63 5.53 -14.95
CA GLN A 389 112.76 4.60 -15.12
C GLN A 389 112.32 3.17 -15.43
N ARG A 390 111.16 2.76 -14.92
CA ARG A 390 110.58 1.42 -15.14
C ARG A 390 109.56 1.37 -16.29
N GLY A 391 109.30 2.50 -16.96
CA GLY A 391 108.40 2.57 -18.12
C GLY A 391 106.91 2.43 -17.78
N ILE A 392 106.51 2.64 -16.53
CA ILE A 392 105.11 2.50 -16.05
C ILE A 392 104.66 3.88 -15.55
N SER A 393 104.20 4.75 -16.46
CA SER A 393 103.61 6.05 -16.09
C SER A 393 102.09 5.95 -15.97
N GLY A 394 101.49 6.51 -14.92
CA GLY A 394 100.02 6.64 -14.79
C GLY A 394 99.33 5.62 -13.86
N PHE A 395 100.07 4.72 -13.21
CA PHE A 395 99.50 3.72 -12.30
C PHE A 395 98.79 4.37 -11.08
N ARG A 396 99.32 5.49 -10.57
CA ARG A 396 98.71 6.21 -9.45
C ARG A 396 97.41 6.94 -9.83
N GLU A 397 97.31 7.49 -11.04
CA GLU A 397 96.07 8.13 -11.53
C GLU A 397 94.96 7.09 -11.71
N ALA A 398 95.28 5.91 -12.23
CA ALA A 398 94.35 4.79 -12.32
C ALA A 398 93.89 4.31 -10.92
N ARG A 399 94.79 4.28 -9.92
CA ARG A 399 94.44 3.97 -8.53
C ARG A 399 93.55 5.04 -7.88
N ALA A 400 93.83 6.33 -8.13
CA ALA A 400 93.02 7.43 -7.62
C ALA A 400 91.60 7.44 -8.23
N GLN A 401 91.48 7.11 -9.52
CA GLN A 401 90.18 6.92 -10.16
C GLN A 401 89.41 5.73 -9.58
N LEU A 402 90.09 4.61 -9.28
CA LEU A 402 89.48 3.46 -8.59
C LEU A 402 89.00 3.82 -7.17
N GLU A 403 89.76 4.62 -6.43
CA GLU A 403 89.39 5.07 -5.09
C GLU A 403 88.19 6.03 -5.12
N GLN A 404 88.13 6.93 -6.12
CA GLN A 404 86.97 7.78 -6.35
C GLN A 404 85.72 6.98 -6.74
N VAL A 405 85.87 5.95 -7.57
CA VAL A 405 84.78 5.03 -7.95
C VAL A 405 84.33 4.21 -6.73
N SER A 406 85.24 3.82 -5.84
CA SER A 406 84.90 3.17 -4.57
C SER A 406 84.14 4.09 -3.62
N GLY A 407 84.53 5.36 -3.50
CA GLY A 407 83.81 6.36 -2.70
C GLY A 407 82.40 6.61 -3.23
N LYS A 408 82.26 6.84 -4.55
CA LYS A 408 80.93 6.99 -5.18
C LYS A 408 80.05 5.75 -5.04
N LYS A 409 80.65 4.55 -4.98
CA LYS A 409 79.92 3.31 -4.72
C LYS A 409 79.43 3.24 -3.28
N ALA A 410 80.25 3.64 -2.30
CA ALA A 410 79.85 3.70 -0.90
C ALA A 410 78.68 4.68 -0.68
N ASP A 411 78.73 5.88 -1.28
CA ASP A 411 77.63 6.87 -1.20
C ASP A 411 76.34 6.33 -1.86
N LEU A 412 76.47 5.58 -2.96
CA LEU A 412 75.35 4.91 -3.62
C LEU A 412 74.76 3.78 -2.79
N ASP A 413 75.58 3.04 -2.05
CA ASP A 413 75.13 1.97 -1.18
C ASP A 413 74.47 2.54 0.10
N ASP A 414 74.96 3.66 0.65
CA ASP A 414 74.33 4.37 1.77
C ASP A 414 72.98 4.99 1.40
N SER A 415 72.85 5.57 0.20
CA SER A 415 71.57 6.07 -0.32
C SER A 415 70.57 4.95 -0.61
N LYS A 416 71.04 3.77 -1.05
CA LYS A 416 70.20 2.57 -1.16
C LYS A 416 69.75 2.04 0.20
N ALA A 417 70.63 2.06 1.20
CA ALA A 417 70.31 1.63 2.55
C ALA A 417 69.23 2.52 3.19
N THR A 418 69.38 3.85 3.07
CA THR A 418 68.38 4.81 3.55
C THR A 418 67.04 4.69 2.82
N THR A 419 67.04 4.54 1.48
CA THR A 419 65.79 4.31 0.74
C THR A 419 65.13 2.97 1.09
N LEU A 420 65.89 1.91 1.37
CA LEU A 420 65.35 0.64 1.87
C LEU A 420 64.76 0.76 3.28
N GLU A 421 65.37 1.56 4.15
CA GLU A 421 64.86 1.86 5.49
C GLU A 421 63.52 2.61 5.40
N GLU A 422 63.43 3.63 4.53
CA GLU A 422 62.20 4.39 4.26
C GLU A 422 61.09 3.50 3.67
N MET A 423 61.41 2.67 2.67
CA MET A 423 60.45 1.70 2.14
C MET A 423 59.98 0.73 3.22
N SER A 424 60.86 0.28 4.11
CA SER A 424 60.51 -0.59 5.22
C SER A 424 59.62 0.12 6.26
N GLN A 425 59.83 1.41 6.50
CA GLN A 425 58.96 2.22 7.36
C GLN A 425 57.57 2.39 6.74
N ILE A 426 57.49 2.69 5.44
CA ILE A 426 56.22 2.79 4.70
C ILE A 426 55.48 1.46 4.73
N VAL A 427 56.17 0.34 4.52
CA VAL A 427 55.57 -1.01 4.60
C VAL A 427 55.02 -1.27 6.01
N LYS A 428 55.79 -0.94 7.06
CA LYS A 428 55.31 -1.08 8.45
C LYS A 428 54.09 -0.19 8.73
N GLU A 429 54.05 1.02 8.18
CA GLU A 429 52.94 1.95 8.33
C GLU A 429 51.69 1.47 7.58
N ILE A 430 51.84 0.95 6.36
CA ILE A 430 50.77 0.30 5.60
C ILE A 430 50.24 -0.91 6.37
N GLN A 431 51.12 -1.77 6.89
CA GLN A 431 50.73 -2.94 7.68
C GLN A 431 49.92 -2.52 8.92
N ARG A 432 50.35 -1.46 9.60
CA ARG A 432 49.66 -0.91 10.78
C ARG A 432 48.28 -0.35 10.42
N ASN A 433 48.16 0.37 9.30
CA ASN A 433 46.89 0.89 8.80
C ASN A 433 45.93 -0.22 8.36
N ILE A 434 46.44 -1.28 7.72
CA ILE A 434 45.65 -2.48 7.40
C ILE A 434 45.12 -3.10 8.69
N GLN A 435 45.97 -3.26 9.72
CA GLN A 435 45.57 -3.83 10.99
C GLN A 435 44.46 -3.01 11.68
N LEU A 436 44.62 -1.68 11.74
CA LEU A 436 43.61 -0.77 12.28
C LEU A 436 42.27 -0.88 11.54
N ARG A 437 42.30 -0.86 10.20
CA ARG A 437 41.10 -1.04 9.36
C ARG A 437 40.45 -2.42 9.57
N GLN A 438 41.26 -3.46 9.74
CA GLN A 438 40.78 -4.82 9.97
C GLN A 438 40.09 -4.93 11.34
N ASP A 439 40.63 -4.24 12.35
CA ASP A 439 40.03 -4.17 13.69
C ASP A 439 38.75 -3.32 13.72
N GLU A 440 38.71 -2.20 12.97
CA GLU A 440 37.49 -1.41 12.76
C GLU A 440 36.39 -2.18 12.03
N LEU A 441 36.74 -2.99 11.03
CA LEU A 441 35.78 -3.77 10.23
C LEU A 441 35.27 -5.02 10.94
N ARG A 442 36.06 -5.61 11.86
CA ARG A 442 35.71 -6.81 12.61
C ARG A 442 34.31 -6.77 13.27
N PRO A 443 33.91 -5.72 14.01
CA PRO A 443 32.56 -5.63 14.58
C PRO A 443 31.46 -5.52 13.52
N TYR A 444 31.70 -4.84 12.39
CA TYR A 444 30.73 -4.75 11.31
C TYR A 444 30.54 -6.09 10.60
N VAL A 445 31.62 -6.86 10.40
CA VAL A 445 31.56 -8.22 9.85
C VAL A 445 30.80 -9.15 10.79
N ALA A 446 31.02 -9.04 12.11
CA ALA A 446 30.27 -9.81 13.10
C ALA A 446 28.77 -9.47 13.09
N LYS A 447 28.41 -8.18 13.08
CA LYS A 447 27.01 -7.73 12.92
C LYS A 447 26.38 -8.23 11.61
N LEU A 448 27.13 -8.21 10.51
CA LEU A 448 26.67 -8.73 9.22
C LEU A 448 26.40 -10.24 9.27
N GLN A 449 27.26 -11.01 9.95
CA GLN A 449 27.06 -12.45 10.14
C GLN A 449 25.81 -12.73 10.99
N GLU A 450 25.60 -11.96 12.06
CA GLU A 450 24.40 -12.07 12.90
C GLU A 450 23.12 -11.75 12.11
N GLN A 451 23.13 -10.67 11.32
CA GLN A 451 22.02 -10.32 10.42
C GLN A 451 21.76 -11.39 9.36
N ARG A 452 22.80 -12.01 8.80
CA ARG A 452 22.65 -13.15 7.88
C ARG A 452 22.01 -14.36 8.55
N LYS A 453 22.35 -14.62 9.82
CA LYS A 453 21.75 -15.70 10.62
C LYS A 453 20.27 -15.42 10.88
N LEU A 454 19.92 -14.20 11.29
CA LEU A 454 18.53 -13.78 11.48
C LEU A 454 17.71 -13.89 10.18
N LYS A 455 18.27 -13.42 9.05
CA LYS A 455 17.64 -13.58 7.74
C LYS A 455 17.37 -15.05 7.42
N ALA A 456 18.36 -15.93 7.60
CA ALA A 456 18.20 -17.35 7.32
C ALA A 456 17.14 -18.02 8.20
N GLU A 457 17.03 -17.60 9.46
CA GLU A 457 15.99 -18.09 10.38
C GLU A 457 14.59 -17.64 9.95
N VAL A 458 14.42 -16.37 9.57
CA VAL A 458 13.14 -15.84 9.06
C VAL A 458 12.76 -16.53 7.74
N GLU A 459 13.71 -16.72 6.84
CA GLU A 459 13.49 -17.40 5.56
C GLU A 459 13.08 -18.86 5.77
N SER A 460 13.69 -19.56 6.74
CA SER A 460 13.30 -20.91 7.12
C SER A 460 11.87 -20.97 7.69
N LYS A 461 11.51 -20.05 8.61
CA LYS A 461 10.15 -19.95 9.15
C LYS A 461 9.11 -19.66 8.06
N TYR A 462 9.44 -18.75 7.15
CA TYR A 462 8.59 -18.44 6.00
C TYR A 462 8.39 -19.66 5.10
N LEU A 463 9.45 -20.42 4.79
CA LEU A 463 9.34 -21.63 3.97
C LEU A 463 8.45 -22.69 4.63
N GLN A 464 8.60 -22.89 5.95
CA GLN A 464 7.76 -23.82 6.71
C GLN A 464 6.28 -23.37 6.72
N ALA A 465 6.02 -22.08 6.95
CA ALA A 465 4.68 -21.53 6.92
C ALA A 465 4.04 -21.65 5.52
N LYS A 466 4.81 -21.36 4.47
CA LYS A 466 4.37 -21.54 3.08
C LYS A 466 4.04 -23.00 2.78
N GLN A 467 4.85 -23.95 3.23
CA GLN A 467 4.59 -25.37 3.03
C GLN A 467 3.32 -25.81 3.77
N ARG A 468 3.10 -25.36 5.01
CA ARG A 468 1.86 -25.63 5.76
C ARG A 468 0.63 -25.07 5.04
N TYR A 469 0.73 -23.84 4.54
CA TYR A 469 -0.35 -23.21 3.78
C TYR A 469 -0.66 -23.98 2.49
N GLN A 470 0.35 -24.40 1.74
CA GLN A 470 0.16 -25.22 0.53
C GLN A 470 -0.49 -26.57 0.83
N ASN A 471 -0.10 -27.22 1.93
CA ASN A 471 -0.73 -28.47 2.35
C ASN A 471 -2.20 -28.24 2.74
N ALA A 472 -2.50 -27.19 3.52
CA ALA A 472 -3.86 -26.85 3.91
C ALA A 472 -4.75 -26.55 2.69
N ILE A 473 -4.26 -25.80 1.69
CA ILE A 473 -4.99 -25.59 0.44
C ILE A 473 -5.32 -26.93 -0.22
N SER A 474 -4.33 -27.82 -0.37
CA SER A 474 -4.56 -29.12 -1.00
C SER A 474 -5.57 -29.98 -0.24
N GLU A 475 -5.59 -29.89 1.09
CA GLU A 475 -6.57 -30.57 1.94
C GLU A 475 -7.98 -30.00 1.73
N TYR A 476 -8.12 -28.67 1.71
CA TYR A 476 -9.41 -28.01 1.45
C TYR A 476 -9.91 -28.22 0.02
N GLU A 477 -9.03 -28.19 -0.98
CA GLU A 477 -9.37 -28.50 -2.37
C GLU A 477 -9.87 -29.95 -2.51
N GLY A 478 -9.23 -30.89 -1.80
CA GLY A 478 -9.69 -32.27 -1.72
C GLY A 478 -11.09 -32.41 -1.12
N ALA A 479 -11.30 -31.81 0.06
CA ALA A 479 -12.60 -31.84 0.74
C ALA A 479 -13.72 -31.17 -0.07
N ALA A 480 -13.41 -30.04 -0.74
CA ALA A 480 -14.35 -29.36 -1.61
C ALA A 480 -14.75 -30.22 -2.81
N MET A 481 -13.79 -30.94 -3.41
CA MET A 481 -14.05 -31.84 -4.54
C MET A 481 -14.92 -33.03 -4.12
N GLU A 482 -14.66 -33.61 -2.94
CA GLU A 482 -15.49 -34.68 -2.37
C GLU A 482 -16.93 -34.22 -2.12
N LEU A 483 -17.12 -33.04 -1.49
CA LEU A 483 -18.44 -32.45 -1.25
C LEU A 483 -19.17 -32.12 -2.54
N GLU A 484 -18.47 -31.64 -3.57
CA GLU A 484 -19.07 -31.34 -4.87
C GLU A 484 -19.54 -32.62 -5.58
N GLU A 485 -18.77 -33.71 -5.48
CA GLU A 485 -19.15 -35.00 -6.03
C GLU A 485 -20.36 -35.61 -5.30
N GLU A 486 -20.42 -35.50 -3.96
CA GLU A 486 -21.58 -35.88 -3.17
C GLU A 486 -22.82 -35.04 -3.50
N ALA A 487 -22.69 -33.72 -3.60
CA ALA A 487 -23.77 -32.83 -3.97
C ALA A 487 -24.31 -33.15 -5.37
N LYS A 488 -23.43 -33.48 -6.32
CA LYS A 488 -23.81 -33.91 -7.66
C LYS A 488 -24.59 -35.22 -7.64
N LYS A 489 -24.14 -36.19 -6.83
CA LYS A 489 -24.85 -37.46 -6.65
C LYS A 489 -26.24 -37.26 -6.04
N LEU A 490 -26.34 -36.44 -4.99
CA LEU A 490 -27.62 -36.10 -4.36
C LEU A 490 -28.58 -35.39 -5.33
N ARG A 491 -28.08 -34.46 -6.15
CA ARG A 491 -28.90 -33.82 -7.20
C ARG A 491 -29.42 -34.82 -8.23
N GLN A 492 -28.58 -35.77 -8.63
CA GLN A 492 -29.00 -36.84 -9.53
C GLN A 492 -30.06 -37.72 -8.89
N ASP A 493 -29.89 -38.10 -7.63
CA ASP A 493 -30.86 -38.88 -6.87
C ASP A 493 -32.20 -38.13 -6.76
N ILE A 494 -32.19 -36.84 -6.40
CA ILE A 494 -33.39 -35.99 -6.37
C ILE A 494 -34.11 -36.00 -7.72
N ALA A 495 -33.39 -35.83 -8.83
CA ALA A 495 -33.99 -35.85 -10.16
C ALA A 495 -34.64 -37.21 -10.49
N THR A 496 -34.01 -38.32 -10.07
CA THR A 496 -34.62 -39.64 -10.23
C THR A 496 -35.85 -39.83 -9.35
N TYR A 497 -35.84 -39.35 -8.10
CA TYR A 497 -36.97 -39.44 -7.19
C TYR A 497 -38.14 -38.56 -7.64
N GLN A 498 -37.89 -37.34 -8.13
CA GLN A 498 -38.91 -36.47 -8.72
C GLN A 498 -39.57 -37.15 -9.92
N SER A 499 -38.78 -37.76 -10.81
CA SER A 499 -39.31 -38.50 -11.97
C SER A 499 -40.19 -39.67 -11.53
N LYS A 500 -39.76 -40.43 -10.52
CA LYS A 500 -40.56 -41.53 -9.93
C LYS A 500 -41.84 -41.00 -9.31
N PHE A 501 -41.76 -39.94 -8.51
CA PHE A 501 -42.91 -39.32 -7.85
C PHE A 501 -43.96 -38.86 -8.87
N HIS A 502 -43.57 -38.14 -9.91
CA HIS A 502 -44.50 -37.68 -10.94
C HIS A 502 -45.13 -38.84 -11.70
N ASN A 503 -44.38 -39.90 -12.01
CA ASN A 503 -44.93 -41.08 -12.65
C ASN A 503 -45.99 -41.76 -11.77
N VAL A 504 -45.65 -42.03 -10.50
CA VAL A 504 -46.57 -42.65 -9.54
C VAL A 504 -47.80 -41.77 -9.29
N SER A 505 -47.61 -40.46 -9.18
CA SER A 505 -48.71 -39.49 -9.03
C SER A 505 -49.65 -39.53 -10.23
N GLN A 506 -49.13 -39.53 -11.46
CA GLN A 506 -49.93 -39.67 -12.68
C GLN A 506 -50.70 -41.00 -12.74
N MET A 507 -50.05 -42.11 -12.37
CA MET A 507 -50.70 -43.42 -12.27
C MET A 507 -51.84 -43.39 -11.24
N THR A 508 -51.60 -42.81 -10.07
CA THR A 508 -52.58 -42.70 -8.97
C THR A 508 -53.77 -41.85 -9.40
N MET A 509 -53.54 -40.67 -9.98
CA MET A 509 -54.60 -39.82 -10.55
C MET A 509 -55.40 -40.53 -11.66
N GLY A 510 -54.75 -41.38 -12.47
CA GLY A 510 -55.42 -42.20 -13.47
C GLY A 510 -56.34 -43.27 -12.86
N LEU A 511 -55.86 -43.93 -11.80
CA LEU A 511 -56.63 -44.91 -11.04
C LEU A 511 -57.80 -44.26 -10.32
N GLU A 512 -57.60 -43.13 -9.64
CA GLU A 512 -58.66 -42.38 -8.96
C GLU A 512 -59.78 -41.95 -9.93
N ARG A 513 -59.43 -41.44 -11.11
CA ARG A 513 -60.41 -41.10 -12.15
C ARG A 513 -61.19 -42.34 -12.61
N SER A 514 -60.51 -43.47 -12.75
CA SER A 514 -61.18 -44.73 -13.11
C SER A 514 -62.08 -45.26 -12.00
N LEU A 515 -61.67 -45.12 -10.74
CA LEU A 515 -62.43 -45.52 -9.56
C LEU A 515 -63.67 -44.63 -9.38
N LYS A 516 -63.55 -43.31 -9.54
CA LYS A 516 -64.68 -42.37 -9.57
C LYS A 516 -65.69 -42.76 -10.65
N ARG A 517 -65.22 -43.00 -11.88
CA ARG A 517 -66.08 -43.43 -13.00
C ARG A 517 -66.80 -44.75 -12.71
N VAL A 518 -66.12 -45.74 -12.13
CA VAL A 518 -66.73 -47.02 -11.73
C VAL A 518 -67.77 -46.82 -10.62
N ASN A 519 -67.48 -45.99 -9.63
CA ASN A 519 -68.42 -45.69 -8.54
C ASN A 519 -69.66 -44.95 -9.04
N GLU A 520 -69.50 -43.99 -9.94
CA GLU A 520 -70.60 -43.27 -10.58
C GLU A 520 -71.46 -44.20 -11.44
N GLU A 521 -70.84 -45.10 -12.23
CA GLU A 521 -71.55 -46.13 -12.99
C GLU A 521 -72.32 -47.09 -12.07
N LYS A 522 -71.69 -47.53 -10.98
CA LYS A 522 -72.33 -48.39 -9.98
C LYS A 522 -73.54 -47.69 -9.34
N LYS A 523 -73.38 -46.44 -8.93
CA LYS A 523 -74.50 -45.63 -8.40
C LYS A 523 -75.62 -45.47 -9.42
N ALA A 524 -75.31 -45.15 -10.67
CA ALA A 524 -76.30 -44.96 -11.72
C ALA A 524 -77.07 -46.24 -12.07
N THR A 525 -76.39 -47.39 -12.04
CA THR A 525 -77.01 -48.70 -12.28
C THR A 525 -77.86 -49.18 -11.09
N GLU A 526 -77.43 -48.94 -9.85
CA GLU A 526 -78.17 -49.33 -8.63
C GLU A 526 -79.37 -48.42 -8.33
N THR A 527 -79.24 -47.10 -8.54
CA THR A 527 -80.28 -46.10 -8.19
C THR A 527 -81.14 -45.64 -9.36
N ALA A 528 -80.84 -46.12 -10.59
CA ALA A 528 -81.48 -45.69 -11.85
C ALA A 528 -81.38 -44.18 -12.16
N ASN A 529 -80.62 -43.42 -11.38
CA ASN A 529 -80.34 -42.01 -11.62
C ASN A 529 -79.21 -41.85 -12.65
N PRO A 530 -79.35 -40.93 -13.63
CA PRO A 530 -78.32 -40.71 -14.64
C PRO A 530 -77.04 -40.10 -14.03
N VAL A 531 -75.89 -40.44 -14.60
CA VAL A 531 -74.56 -39.92 -14.19
C VAL A 531 -74.45 -38.41 -14.41
N SER A 532 -75.05 -37.88 -15.47
CA SER A 532 -75.16 -36.46 -15.78
C SER A 532 -76.39 -36.21 -16.67
N ASN A 533 -76.79 -34.96 -16.87
CA ASN A 533 -77.98 -34.57 -17.65
C ASN A 533 -77.98 -35.18 -19.07
N ASP A 534 -76.80 -35.37 -19.68
CA ASP A 534 -76.64 -35.93 -21.02
C ASP A 534 -76.20 -37.40 -21.04
N ILE A 535 -75.74 -37.94 -19.90
CA ILE A 535 -75.12 -39.27 -19.81
C ILE A 535 -75.90 -40.13 -18.83
N LYS A 536 -76.65 -41.10 -19.37
CA LYS A 536 -77.40 -42.06 -18.57
C LYS A 536 -76.48 -43.06 -17.85
N THR A 537 -75.57 -43.69 -18.60
CA THR A 537 -74.47 -44.54 -18.07
C THR A 537 -73.23 -44.33 -18.94
N TYR A 538 -72.04 -44.49 -18.35
CA TYR A 538 -70.79 -44.44 -19.08
C TYR A 538 -70.72 -45.52 -20.16
N THR A 539 -71.29 -46.71 -19.89
CA THR A 539 -71.34 -47.80 -20.87
C THR A 539 -72.11 -47.40 -22.15
N ASP A 540 -73.29 -46.80 -22.01
CA ASP A 540 -74.09 -46.35 -23.15
C ASP A 540 -73.40 -45.20 -23.91
N TYR A 541 -72.82 -44.24 -23.18
CA TYR A 541 -72.05 -43.14 -23.77
C TYR A 541 -70.86 -43.64 -24.60
N PHE A 542 -70.03 -44.54 -24.05
CA PHE A 542 -68.88 -45.08 -24.78
C PHE A 542 -69.29 -45.94 -25.98
N GLN A 543 -70.37 -46.71 -25.89
CA GLN A 543 -70.88 -47.46 -27.04
C GLN A 543 -71.37 -46.53 -28.15
N LYS A 544 -72.10 -45.46 -27.81
CA LYS A 544 -72.56 -44.45 -28.77
C LYS A 544 -71.38 -43.72 -29.41
N ALA A 545 -70.40 -43.30 -28.61
CA ALA A 545 -69.17 -42.67 -29.08
C ALA A 545 -68.37 -43.62 -30.00
N GLN A 546 -68.24 -44.90 -29.64
CA GLN A 546 -67.55 -45.90 -30.45
C GLN A 546 -68.25 -46.12 -31.79
N ARG A 547 -69.60 -46.16 -31.83
CA ARG A 547 -70.36 -46.25 -33.10
C ARG A 547 -70.14 -45.00 -33.96
N SER A 548 -70.16 -43.82 -33.36
CA SER A 548 -69.89 -42.55 -34.06
C SER A 548 -68.48 -42.51 -34.65
N LEU A 549 -67.47 -42.84 -33.85
CA LEU A 549 -66.06 -42.89 -34.28
C LEU A 549 -65.82 -43.94 -35.37
N LYS A 550 -66.45 -45.12 -35.28
CA LYS A 550 -66.40 -46.13 -36.35
C LYS A 550 -67.01 -45.59 -37.66
N LYS A 551 -68.13 -44.86 -37.58
CA LYS A 551 -68.75 -44.22 -38.74
C LYS A 551 -67.84 -43.14 -39.33
N GLN A 552 -67.27 -42.26 -38.51
CA GLN A 552 -66.32 -41.23 -38.94
C GLN A 552 -65.05 -41.83 -39.54
N THR A 553 -64.53 -42.91 -38.97
CA THR A 553 -63.35 -43.60 -39.53
C THR A 553 -63.67 -44.17 -40.91
N LYS A 554 -64.88 -44.71 -41.10
CA LYS A 554 -65.33 -45.20 -42.41
C LYS A 554 -65.44 -44.06 -43.42
N THR A 555 -66.08 -42.94 -43.06
CA THR A 555 -66.20 -41.79 -43.95
C THR A 555 -64.84 -41.17 -44.28
N LEU A 556 -63.91 -41.08 -43.32
CA LEU A 556 -62.55 -40.58 -43.55
C LEU A 556 -61.75 -41.52 -44.46
N LYS A 557 -61.93 -42.84 -44.34
CA LYS A 557 -61.33 -43.81 -45.27
C LYS A 557 -61.91 -43.66 -46.69
N GLU A 558 -63.21 -43.45 -46.81
CA GLU A 558 -63.87 -43.17 -48.09
C GLU A 558 -63.36 -41.86 -48.70
N GLN A 559 -63.28 -40.78 -47.90
CA GLN A 559 -62.71 -39.49 -48.33
C GLN A 559 -61.24 -39.60 -48.74
N LYS A 560 -60.42 -40.36 -47.99
CA LYS A 560 -59.03 -40.63 -48.36
C LYS A 560 -58.95 -41.39 -49.69
N LYS A 561 -59.84 -42.36 -49.91
CA LYS A 561 -59.91 -43.11 -51.17
C LYS A 561 -60.30 -42.19 -52.33
N THR A 562 -61.36 -41.38 -52.17
CA THR A 562 -61.79 -40.43 -53.22
C THR A 562 -60.72 -39.39 -53.51
N LEU A 563 -60.01 -38.89 -52.49
CA LEU A 563 -58.88 -38.00 -52.69
C LEU A 563 -57.76 -38.69 -53.46
N GLY A 564 -57.42 -39.94 -53.11
CA GLY A 564 -56.45 -40.75 -53.87
C GLY A 564 -56.84 -40.89 -55.34
N ASP A 565 -58.08 -41.28 -55.62
CA ASP A 565 -58.61 -41.45 -56.98
C ASP A 565 -58.63 -40.12 -57.77
N GLN A 566 -58.81 -38.98 -57.09
CA GLN A 566 -58.84 -37.64 -57.70
C GLN A 566 -57.47 -36.96 -57.76
N THR A 567 -56.44 -37.47 -57.08
CA THR A 567 -55.13 -36.79 -56.94
C THR A 567 -54.47 -36.58 -58.30
N ASP A 568 -54.40 -37.61 -59.14
CA ASP A 568 -53.81 -37.51 -60.48
C ASP A 568 -54.56 -36.52 -61.39
N THR A 569 -55.90 -36.50 -61.28
CA THR A 569 -56.74 -35.58 -62.07
C THR A 569 -56.55 -34.14 -61.62
N ASN A 570 -56.54 -33.92 -60.30
CA ASN A 570 -56.32 -32.60 -59.69
C ASN A 570 -54.91 -32.09 -59.97
N GLN A 571 -53.91 -32.97 -60.00
CA GLN A 571 -52.53 -32.62 -60.33
C GLN A 571 -52.40 -32.19 -61.80
N LYS A 572 -53.00 -32.93 -62.73
CA LYS A 572 -53.08 -32.53 -64.15
C LYS A 572 -53.81 -31.20 -64.35
N GLN A 573 -54.90 -30.97 -63.63
CA GLN A 573 -55.61 -29.69 -63.66
C GLN A 573 -54.73 -28.55 -63.12
N LEU A 574 -54.01 -28.78 -62.02
CA LEU A 574 -53.13 -27.79 -61.43
C LEU A 574 -51.96 -27.43 -62.36
N GLU A 575 -51.35 -28.40 -63.03
CA GLU A 575 -50.35 -28.19 -64.09
C GLU A 575 -50.91 -27.39 -65.27
N ALA A 576 -52.14 -27.71 -65.72
CA ALA A 576 -52.81 -26.97 -66.78
C ALA A 576 -53.09 -25.50 -66.38
N PHE A 577 -53.56 -25.27 -65.15
CA PHE A 577 -53.78 -23.91 -64.62
C PHE A 577 -52.48 -23.13 -64.45
N GLN A 578 -51.39 -23.77 -64.01
CA GLN A 578 -50.07 -23.15 -63.94
C GLN A 578 -49.58 -22.75 -65.33
N THR A 579 -49.72 -23.64 -66.31
CA THR A 579 -49.34 -23.37 -67.72
C THR A 579 -50.17 -22.23 -68.29
N LEU A 580 -51.48 -22.22 -68.07
CA LEU A 580 -52.36 -21.13 -68.48
C LEU A 580 -51.99 -19.80 -67.83
N ARG A 581 -51.66 -19.81 -66.53
CA ARG A 581 -51.21 -18.62 -65.81
C ARG A 581 -49.91 -18.07 -66.38
N GLN A 582 -48.93 -18.94 -66.69
CA GLN A 582 -47.69 -18.53 -67.34
C GLN A 582 -47.96 -17.92 -68.72
N PHE A 583 -48.82 -18.55 -69.52
CA PHE A 583 -49.19 -18.03 -70.84
C PHE A 583 -49.85 -16.64 -70.74
N LEU A 584 -50.78 -16.46 -69.79
CA LEU A 584 -51.43 -15.17 -69.55
C LEU A 584 -50.44 -14.09 -69.06
N GLN A 585 -49.47 -14.46 -68.22
CA GLN A 585 -48.42 -13.54 -67.79
C GLN A 585 -47.51 -13.10 -68.94
N ILE A 586 -47.12 -14.04 -69.82
CA ILE A 586 -46.35 -13.72 -71.03
C ILE A 586 -47.17 -12.80 -71.94
N LYS A 587 -48.45 -13.14 -72.19
CA LYS A 587 -49.35 -12.29 -72.98
C LYS A 587 -49.48 -10.87 -72.41
N ALA A 588 -49.63 -10.75 -71.09
CA ALA A 588 -49.69 -9.45 -70.41
C ALA A 588 -48.38 -8.67 -70.54
N LYS A 589 -47.22 -9.33 -70.46
CA LYS A 589 -45.91 -8.69 -70.72
C LYS A 589 -45.79 -8.22 -72.16
N CYS A 590 -46.07 -9.07 -73.14
CA CYS A 590 -46.04 -8.69 -74.57
C CYS A 590 -46.98 -7.51 -74.87
N GLN A 591 -48.14 -7.46 -74.23
CA GLN A 591 -49.07 -6.35 -74.39
C GLN A 591 -48.53 -5.03 -73.80
N LYS A 592 -47.89 -5.08 -72.63
CA LYS A 592 -47.18 -3.93 -72.05
C LYS A 592 -46.02 -3.48 -72.94
N ASP A 593 -45.19 -4.41 -73.42
CA ASP A 593 -44.06 -4.10 -74.30
C ASP A 593 -44.55 -3.47 -75.62
N SER A 594 -45.68 -3.93 -76.16
CA SER A 594 -46.30 -3.31 -77.33
C SER A 594 -46.84 -1.90 -77.05
N GLN A 595 -47.37 -1.64 -75.85
CA GLN A 595 -47.82 -0.30 -75.46
C GLN A 595 -46.62 0.65 -75.31
N ILE A 596 -45.55 0.21 -74.64
CA ILE A 596 -44.32 0.98 -74.48
C ILE A 596 -43.67 1.28 -75.85
N LYS A 597 -43.66 0.32 -76.78
CA LYS A 597 -43.18 0.57 -78.14
C LYS A 597 -43.99 1.66 -78.85
N LYS A 598 -45.32 1.62 -78.74
CA LYS A 598 -46.19 2.65 -79.31
C LYS A 598 -45.99 4.02 -78.66
N GLU A 599 -45.82 4.08 -77.34
CA GLU A 599 -45.51 5.33 -76.62
C GLU A 599 -44.16 5.90 -77.06
N LYS A 600 -43.13 5.06 -77.19
CA LYS A 600 -41.81 5.50 -77.70
C LYS A 600 -41.86 5.95 -79.15
N GLU A 601 -42.65 5.30 -80.01
CA GLU A 601 -42.87 5.77 -81.39
C GLU A 601 -43.58 7.13 -81.40
N MET A 602 -44.59 7.34 -80.54
CA MET A 602 -45.25 8.64 -80.42
C MET A 602 -44.34 9.73 -79.86
N GLU A 603 -43.53 9.43 -78.83
CA GLU A 603 -42.52 10.38 -78.30
C GLU A 603 -41.47 10.73 -79.36
N LYS A 604 -41.09 9.77 -80.21
CA LYS A 604 -40.13 10.00 -81.29
C LYS A 604 -40.75 10.88 -82.38
N ASP A 605 -42.00 10.61 -82.78
CA ASP A 605 -42.77 11.45 -83.70
C ASP A 605 -43.01 12.87 -83.14
N GLU A 606 -43.16 13.01 -81.82
CA GLU A 606 -43.35 14.30 -81.15
C GLU A 606 -42.02 15.06 -81.01
N HIS A 607 -40.91 14.35 -80.78
CA HIS A 607 -39.56 14.91 -80.80
C HIS A 607 -39.15 15.39 -82.20
N GLU A 608 -39.47 14.61 -83.23
CA GLU A 608 -39.27 14.97 -84.64
C GLU A 608 -40.10 16.20 -85.05
N ARG A 609 -41.26 16.43 -84.43
CA ARG A 609 -42.06 17.65 -84.65
C ARG A 609 -41.53 18.89 -83.91
N ASN A 610 -40.90 18.71 -82.75
CA ASN A 610 -40.46 19.82 -81.89
C ASN A 610 -39.03 20.34 -82.19
N LYS A 611 -38.30 19.77 -83.15
CA LYS A 611 -37.01 20.30 -83.62
C LYS A 611 -36.92 20.34 -85.17
N PRO A 612 -37.47 21.38 -85.81
CA PRO A 612 -37.41 21.54 -87.28
C PRO A 612 -36.07 22.06 -87.84
N GLU A 613 -35.04 22.33 -87.01
CA GLU A 613 -33.82 23.05 -87.42
C GLU A 613 -32.50 22.25 -87.37
N GLU A 614 -32.55 20.92 -87.33
CA GLU A 614 -31.39 20.07 -87.64
C GLU A 614 -31.80 19.03 -88.70
N ILE A 615 -32.17 19.51 -89.89
CA ILE A 615 -32.10 18.69 -91.11
C ILE A 615 -31.10 19.37 -92.05
N ILE A 616 -29.83 19.33 -91.64
CA ILE A 616 -28.66 19.54 -92.48
C ILE A 616 -27.70 18.40 -92.12
N ASP A 617 -27.74 17.32 -92.90
CA ASP A 617 -26.56 16.91 -93.67
C ASP A 617 -26.83 15.64 -94.52
N PHE A 618 -26.50 15.80 -95.81
CA PHE A 618 -25.76 14.84 -96.63
C PHE A 618 -26.27 13.39 -96.75
N ARG A 619 -26.92 13.18 -97.90
CA ARG A 619 -26.40 12.25 -98.92
C ARG A 619 -24.85 12.17 -98.91
N VAL A 620 -24.32 10.95 -99.00
CA VAL A 620 -23.17 10.49 -99.82
C VAL A 620 -22.09 9.72 -99.04
N ALA A 621 -21.62 8.63 -99.69
CA ALA A 621 -20.37 7.87 -99.57
C ALA A 621 -20.32 6.76 -98.50
N ASP A 622 -20.02 5.48 -98.78
CA ASP A 622 -19.49 4.79 -99.98
C ASP A 622 -19.91 3.30 -99.94
N ASP A 623 -20.04 2.68 -101.13
CA ASP A 623 -20.11 1.24 -101.48
C ASP A 623 -21.17 0.28 -100.88
#